data_AF-I0X6L1-F1
#
_entry.id   AF-I0X6L1-F1
#
_cell.length_a   1.000
_cell.length_b   1.000
_cell.length_c   1.000
_cell.angle_alpha   90.00
_cell.angle_beta   90.00
_cell.angle_gamma   90.00
#
_symmetry.space_group_name_H-M   'P 1'
#
loop_
_entity.id
_entity.type
_entity.pdbx_description
1 polymer ?
#
loop_
_entity_poly.entity_id
_entity_poly.type
_entity_poly.pdbx_seq_one_letter_code
_entity_poly.pdbx_strand_id
1 'polypeptide(L)'
;MAKRKEIEKNFVESLQQKKMPDGFIRLTDNPVEGLSSEQKVILNRKANTMFNNGNIEDARRIFITTGYSDGLTRVGNHYMDKNQSLKALKAYYLAHNNRETEPIYEQIAKVISKLITD
;
A
#
# COMPACT_ATOMS: atom_id res chain seq x y z
N MET A 1 29.94 -17.87 -4.17
CA MET A 1 30.12 -17.57 -2.72
C MET A 1 30.54 -16.12 -2.48
N ALA A 2 31.62 -15.61 -3.13
CA ALA A 2 32.09 -14.23 -2.92
C ALA A 2 31.05 -13.13 -3.26
N LYS A 3 30.39 -13.22 -4.42
CA LYS A 3 29.36 -12.25 -4.85
C LYS A 3 28.15 -12.13 -3.91
N ARG A 4 27.77 -13.23 -3.23
CA ARG A 4 26.66 -13.22 -2.26
C ARG A 4 27.05 -12.48 -0.98
N LYS A 5 28.27 -12.73 -0.47
CA LYS A 5 28.81 -12.02 0.70
C LYS A 5 28.99 -10.52 0.42
N GLU A 6 29.36 -10.16 -0.80
CA GLU A 6 29.48 -8.76 -1.22
C GLU A 6 28.12 -8.04 -1.24
N ILE A 7 27.09 -8.67 -1.81
CA ILE A 7 25.71 -8.12 -1.79
C ILE A 7 25.21 -7.94 -0.35
N GLU A 8 25.45 -8.94 0.51
CA GLU A 8 25.04 -8.90 1.91
C GLU A 8 25.76 -7.79 2.69
N LYS A 9 27.07 -7.64 2.47
CA LYS A 9 27.86 -6.54 3.04
C LYS A 9 27.34 -5.18 2.59
N ASN A 10 27.13 -4.98 1.30
CA ASN A 10 26.63 -3.72 0.74
C ASN A 10 25.22 -3.38 1.28
N PHE A 11 24.38 -4.40 1.47
CA PHE A 11 23.06 -4.24 2.08
C PHE A 11 23.17 -3.77 3.54
N VAL A 12 23.97 -4.44 4.36
CA VAL A 12 24.15 -4.06 5.78
C VAL A 12 24.72 -2.65 5.92
N GLU A 13 25.70 -2.27 5.09
CA GLU A 13 26.27 -0.92 5.09
C GLU A 13 25.23 0.15 4.71
N SER A 14 24.38 -0.15 3.72
CA SER A 14 23.29 0.76 3.31
C SER A 14 22.25 0.99 4.42
N LEU A 15 21.92 -0.06 5.20
CA LEU A 15 21.01 0.03 6.34
C LEU A 15 21.56 0.92 7.46
N GLN A 16 22.86 0.79 7.76
CA GLN A 16 23.53 1.60 8.78
C GLN A 16 23.60 3.08 8.39
N GLN A 17 23.81 3.36 7.10
CA GLN A 17 23.89 4.72 6.58
C GLN A 17 22.52 5.39 6.36
N LYS A 18 21.40 4.68 6.60
CA LYS A 18 20.03 5.09 6.24
C LYS A 18 19.90 5.54 4.77
N LYS A 19 20.83 5.13 3.91
CA LYS A 19 20.78 5.36 2.47
C LYS A 19 20.21 4.13 1.83
N MET A 20 19.15 4.29 1.06
CA MET A 20 18.60 3.17 0.31
C MET A 20 19.64 2.68 -0.69
N PRO A 21 19.94 1.37 -0.73
CA PRO A 21 20.80 0.83 -1.77
C PRO A 21 20.18 1.06 -3.16
N ASP A 22 21.03 1.27 -4.16
CA ASP A 22 20.58 1.45 -5.54
C ASP A 22 19.71 0.27 -6.00
N GLY A 23 18.63 0.57 -6.73
CA GLY A 23 17.68 -0.43 -7.24
C GLY A 23 16.48 -0.71 -6.33
N PHE A 24 16.38 -0.07 -5.16
CA PHE A 24 15.20 -0.18 -4.29
C PHE A 24 14.25 1.00 -4.48
N ILE A 25 12.96 0.71 -4.74
CA ILE A 25 11.89 1.72 -4.75
C ILE A 25 11.34 1.84 -3.34
N ARG A 26 11.38 3.05 -2.77
CA ARG A 26 10.77 3.31 -1.46
C ARG A 26 9.25 3.24 -1.60
N LEU A 27 8.67 2.18 -1.07
CA LEU A 27 7.22 2.09 -0.90
C LEU A 27 6.85 2.86 0.37
N THR A 28 6.18 4.00 0.23
CA THR A 28 5.62 4.74 1.36
C THR A 28 4.13 4.51 1.43
N ASP A 29 3.61 4.34 2.64
CA ASP A 29 2.17 4.25 2.90
C ASP A 29 1.56 5.62 3.24
N ASN A 30 2.39 6.67 3.26
CA ASN A 30 1.97 8.04 3.47
C ASN A 30 1.90 8.81 2.15
N PRO A 31 0.94 9.75 2.02
CA PRO A 31 0.93 10.73 0.94
C PRO A 31 2.24 11.53 0.91
N VAL A 32 2.64 11.94 -0.28
CA VAL A 32 3.81 12.80 -0.45
C VAL A 32 3.47 14.21 0.05
N GLU A 33 4.24 14.67 1.04
CA GLU A 33 4.21 16.05 1.51
C GLU A 33 4.69 16.99 0.41
N GLY A 34 4.02 18.13 0.22
CA GLY A 34 4.41 19.14 -0.76
C GLY A 34 3.72 19.07 -2.13
N LEU A 35 2.81 18.12 -2.37
CA LEU A 35 1.95 18.16 -3.56
C LEU A 35 0.86 19.24 -3.40
N SER A 36 0.78 20.14 -4.38
CA SER A 36 -0.31 21.12 -4.46
C SER A 36 -1.65 20.44 -4.76
N SER A 37 -2.75 21.13 -4.46
CA SER A 37 -4.10 20.64 -4.76
C SER A 37 -4.29 20.36 -6.25
N GLU A 38 -3.75 21.22 -7.12
CA GLU A 38 -3.81 21.08 -8.58
C GLU A 38 -3.05 19.84 -9.04
N GLN A 39 -1.85 19.62 -8.50
CA GLN A 39 -1.05 18.43 -8.81
C GLN A 39 -1.77 17.14 -8.39
N LYS A 40 -2.38 17.13 -7.20
CA LYS A 40 -3.18 15.99 -6.74
C LYS A 40 -4.34 15.72 -7.68
N VAL A 41 -5.06 16.75 -8.14
CA VAL A 41 -6.18 16.59 -9.10
C VAL A 41 -5.71 15.96 -10.41
N ILE A 42 -4.61 16.44 -11.00
CA ILE A 42 -4.06 15.89 -12.25
C ILE A 42 -3.67 14.42 -12.08
N LEU A 43 -2.96 14.11 -11.00
CA LEU A 43 -2.54 12.75 -10.68
C LEU A 43 -3.73 11.82 -10.45
N ASN A 44 -4.74 12.26 -9.70
CA ASN A 44 -5.94 11.48 -9.42
C ASN A 44 -6.76 11.21 -10.68
N ARG A 45 -6.85 12.16 -11.61
CA ARG A 45 -7.49 11.93 -12.92
C ARG A 45 -6.76 10.84 -13.70
N LYS A 46 -5.44 10.90 -13.76
CA LYS A 46 -4.63 9.86 -14.43
C LYS A 46 -4.81 8.49 -13.77
N ALA A 47 -4.80 8.44 -12.44
CA ALA A 47 -5.01 7.22 -11.69
C ALA A 47 -6.42 6.64 -11.88
N ASN A 48 -7.44 7.49 -11.97
CA ASN A 48 -8.80 7.06 -12.30
C ASN A 48 -8.86 6.42 -13.69
N THR A 49 -8.20 6.98 -14.70
CA THR A 49 -8.10 6.35 -16.03
C THR A 49 -7.40 4.99 -15.96
N MET A 50 -6.29 4.89 -15.22
CA MET A 50 -5.59 3.62 -15.01
C MET A 50 -6.49 2.58 -14.34
N PHE A 51 -7.20 2.98 -13.28
CA PHE A 51 -8.11 2.10 -12.56
C PHE A 51 -9.20 1.56 -13.50
N ASN A 52 -9.84 2.45 -14.25
CA ASN A 52 -10.93 2.10 -15.17
C ASN A 52 -10.45 1.17 -16.30
N ASN A 53 -9.17 1.26 -16.68
CA ASN A 53 -8.54 0.36 -17.65
C ASN A 53 -8.05 -0.97 -17.05
N GLY A 54 -8.30 -1.21 -15.76
CA GLY A 54 -7.86 -2.44 -15.07
C GLY A 54 -6.42 -2.41 -14.54
N ASN A 55 -5.71 -1.30 -14.69
CA ASN A 55 -4.35 -1.11 -14.16
C ASN A 55 -4.39 -0.71 -12.68
N ILE A 56 -4.95 -1.60 -11.85
CA ILE A 56 -5.28 -1.32 -10.45
C ILE A 56 -4.05 -1.02 -9.60
N GLU A 57 -2.95 -1.74 -9.82
CA GLU A 57 -1.73 -1.60 -9.03
C GLU A 57 -1.05 -0.24 -9.26
N ASP A 58 -1.04 0.25 -10.49
CA ASP A 58 -0.48 1.56 -10.83
C ASP A 58 -1.38 2.69 -10.31
N ALA A 59 -2.70 2.54 -10.46
CA ALA A 59 -3.67 3.47 -9.90
C ALA A 59 -3.52 3.56 -8.37
N ARG A 60 -3.41 2.41 -7.67
CA ARG A 60 -3.20 2.36 -6.22
C ARG A 60 -1.99 3.17 -5.81
N ARG A 61 -0.84 3.01 -6.48
CA ARG A 61 0.39 3.74 -6.13
C ARG A 61 0.14 5.25 -6.15
N ILE A 62 -0.52 5.76 -7.19
CA ILE A 62 -0.84 7.19 -7.29
C ILE A 62 -1.86 7.61 -6.22
N PHE A 63 -2.87 6.80 -5.93
CA PHE A 63 -3.83 7.11 -4.87
C PHE A 63 -3.18 7.17 -3.48
N ILE A 64 -2.20 6.30 -3.19
CA ILE A 64 -1.38 6.40 -1.97
C ILE A 64 -0.56 7.68 -1.98
N THR A 65 0.15 7.96 -3.07
CA THR A 65 0.99 9.17 -3.22
C THR A 65 0.21 10.46 -2.98
N THR A 66 -1.04 10.53 -3.42
CA THR A 66 -1.88 11.74 -3.29
C THR A 66 -2.72 11.77 -2.01
N GLY A 67 -2.91 10.61 -1.36
CA GLY A 67 -3.84 10.45 -0.24
C GLY A 67 -5.31 10.45 -0.65
N TYR A 68 -5.63 9.95 -1.85
CA TYR A 68 -7.00 10.01 -2.37
C TYR A 68 -7.89 8.89 -1.83
N SER A 69 -8.63 9.18 -0.74
CA SER A 69 -9.46 8.21 -0.01
C SER A 69 -10.48 7.46 -0.86
N ASP A 70 -11.17 8.12 -1.79
CA ASP A 70 -12.15 7.47 -2.67
C ASP A 70 -11.48 6.43 -3.59
N GLY A 71 -10.37 6.82 -4.22
CA GLY A 71 -9.58 5.92 -5.06
C GLY A 71 -9.06 4.71 -4.28
N LEU A 72 -8.58 4.92 -3.05
CA LEU A 72 -8.13 3.85 -2.17
C LEU A 72 -9.26 2.92 -1.72
N THR A 73 -10.46 3.46 -1.45
CA THR A 73 -11.65 2.65 -1.15
C THR A 73 -12.02 1.76 -2.34
N ARG A 74 -12.02 2.29 -3.56
CA ARG A 74 -12.30 1.51 -4.78
C ARG A 74 -11.26 0.41 -5.02
N VAL A 75 -9.99 0.70 -4.74
CA VAL A 75 -8.92 -0.31 -4.76
C VAL A 75 -9.16 -1.40 -3.70
N GLY A 76 -9.59 -1.01 -2.50
CA GLY A 76 -9.99 -1.95 -1.45
C GLY A 76 -11.11 -2.89 -1.90
N ASN A 77 -12.17 -2.34 -2.48
CA ASN A 77 -13.30 -3.13 -3.01
C ASN A 77 -12.83 -4.14 -4.06
N HIS A 78 -12.00 -3.70 -5.01
CA HIS A 78 -11.44 -4.61 -6.02
C HIS A 78 -10.61 -5.75 -5.42
N TYR A 79 -9.88 -5.51 -4.33
CA TYR A 79 -9.18 -6.59 -3.63
C TYR A 79 -10.13 -7.52 -2.88
N MET A 80 -11.21 -6.99 -2.28
CA MET A 80 -12.24 -7.81 -1.64
C MET A 80 -12.94 -8.73 -2.63
N ASP A 81 -13.28 -8.22 -3.81
CA ASP A 81 -13.89 -9.02 -4.89
C ASP A 81 -13.00 -10.19 -5.35
N LYS A 82 -11.69 -10.10 -5.08
CA LYS A 82 -10.69 -11.13 -5.38
C LYS A 82 -10.28 -11.96 -4.16
N ASN A 83 -11.00 -11.86 -3.04
CA ASN A 83 -10.68 -12.50 -1.77
C ASN A 83 -9.27 -12.16 -1.23
N GLN A 84 -8.76 -10.98 -1.54
CA GLN A 84 -7.45 -10.49 -1.10
C GLN A 84 -7.59 -9.58 0.13
N SER A 85 -8.21 -10.09 1.20
CA SER A 85 -8.67 -9.30 2.34
C SER A 85 -7.57 -8.50 3.05
N LEU A 86 -6.33 -9.00 3.10
CA LEU A 86 -5.21 -8.23 3.68
C LEU A 86 -4.80 -7.02 2.81
N LYS A 87 -4.84 -7.17 1.48
CA LYS A 87 -4.59 -6.04 0.57
C LYS A 87 -5.72 -5.04 0.63
N ALA A 88 -6.96 -5.52 0.71
CA ALA A 88 -8.14 -4.69 0.90
C ALA A 88 -8.04 -3.88 2.20
N LEU A 89 -7.73 -4.55 3.32
CA LEU A 89 -7.57 -3.92 4.63
C LEU A 89 -6.56 -2.77 4.57
N LYS A 90 -5.39 -3.00 3.95
CA LYS A 90 -4.39 -1.94 3.78
C LYS A 90 -4.98 -0.74 3.01
N ALA A 91 -5.68 -0.99 1.91
CA ALA A 91 -6.28 0.08 1.11
C ALA A 91 -7.36 0.86 1.88
N TYR A 92 -8.24 0.16 2.60
CA TYR A 92 -9.29 0.79 3.42
C TYR A 92 -8.73 1.58 4.60
N TYR A 93 -7.70 1.06 5.27
CA TYR A 93 -7.02 1.75 6.35
C TYR A 93 -6.41 3.08 5.87
N LEU A 94 -5.70 3.05 4.75
CA LEU A 94 -5.14 4.25 4.12
C LEU A 94 -6.21 5.21 3.58
N ALA A 95 -7.39 4.71 3.25
CA ALA A 95 -8.53 5.52 2.87
C ALA A 95 -9.25 6.17 4.08
N HIS A 96 -8.90 5.79 5.31
CA HIS A 96 -9.65 6.10 6.53
C HIS A 96 -11.10 5.58 6.49
N ASN A 97 -11.32 4.44 5.83
CA ASN A 97 -12.64 3.85 5.65
C ASN A 97 -12.93 2.79 6.75
N ASN A 98 -13.29 3.28 7.93
CA ASN A 98 -13.55 2.42 9.09
C ASN A 98 -14.67 1.41 8.84
N ARG A 99 -15.68 1.79 8.07
CA ARG A 99 -16.82 0.91 7.74
C ARG A 99 -16.36 -0.40 7.09
N GLU A 100 -15.37 -0.32 6.21
CA GLU A 100 -14.84 -1.49 5.49
C GLU A 100 -13.67 -2.16 6.24
N THR A 101 -12.94 -1.46 7.11
CA THR A 101 -11.88 -2.07 7.92
C THR A 101 -12.41 -2.91 9.08
N GLU A 102 -13.46 -2.45 9.78
CA GLU A 102 -13.98 -3.09 11.00
C GLU A 102 -14.34 -4.58 10.81
N PRO A 103 -15.09 -4.98 9.76
CA PRO A 103 -15.42 -6.40 9.56
C PRO A 103 -14.18 -7.29 9.37
N ILE A 104 -13.12 -6.73 8.77
CA ILE A 104 -11.85 -7.46 8.58
C ILE A 104 -11.11 -7.57 9.92
N TYR A 105 -11.10 -6.51 10.75
CA TYR A 105 -10.55 -6.57 12.10
C TYR A 105 -11.25 -7.61 12.96
N GLU A 106 -12.58 -7.63 12.96
CA GLU A 106 -13.36 -8.64 13.69
C GLU A 106 -13.00 -10.06 13.26
N GLN A 107 -12.85 -10.29 11.96
CA GLN A 107 -12.50 -11.61 11.45
C GLN A 107 -11.10 -12.04 11.87
N ILE A 108 -10.12 -11.13 11.81
CA ILE A 108 -8.76 -11.38 12.29
C ILE A 108 -8.78 -11.68 13.80
N ALA A 109 -9.48 -10.87 14.58
CA ALA A 109 -9.62 -11.07 16.02
C ALA A 109 -10.23 -12.44 16.35
N LYS A 110 -11.31 -12.85 15.66
CA LYS A 110 -11.93 -14.19 15.82
C LYS A 110 -10.94 -15.32 15.54
N VAL A 111 -10.15 -15.20 14.48
CA VAL A 111 -9.13 -16.21 14.14
C VAL A 111 -8.06 -16.28 15.24
N ILE A 112 -7.54 -15.13 15.68
CA ILE A 112 -6.54 -15.07 16.76
C ILE A 112 -7.12 -15.66 18.05
N SER A 113 -8.32 -15.25 18.45
CA SER A 113 -8.99 -15.76 19.65
C SER A 113 -9.13 -17.28 19.64
N LYS A 114 -9.46 -17.86 18.48
CA LYS A 114 -9.53 -19.31 18.35
C LYS A 114 -8.15 -19.95 18.55
N LEU A 115 -7.11 -19.41 17.91
CA LEU A 115 -5.75 -19.95 17.99
C LEU A 115 -5.13 -19.87 19.39
N ILE A 116 -5.57 -18.95 20.25
CA ILE A 116 -5.05 -18.80 21.62
C ILE A 116 -5.92 -19.53 22.67
N THR A 117 -7.12 -19.97 22.30
CA THR A 117 -8.03 -20.68 23.21
C THR A 117 -7.98 -22.20 23.00
N ASP A 118 -7.46 -22.65 21.86
CA ASP A 118 -7.04 -24.03 21.60
C ASP A 118 -5.71 -24.36 22.31
#